data_AF-A0A8T6IG42-F1
#
_entry.id   AF-A0A8T6IG42-F1
#
_cell.length_a   1.000
_cell.length_b   1.000
_cell.length_c   1.000
_cell.angle_alpha   90.00
_cell.angle_beta   90.00
_cell.angle_gamma   90.00
#
_symmetry.space_group_name_H-M   'P 1'
#
loop_
_entity.id
_entity.type
_entity.pdbx_description
1 polymer ?
#
loop_
_entity_poly.entity_id
_entity_poly.type
_entity_poly.pdbx_seq_one_letter_code
_entity_poly.pdbx_strand_id
1 'polypeptide(L)'
;MLAVEFAMRAYAEHYDEDPEPWGLVGLLHDFDWEVHPSLEQHPMDGAPILRERGLGEEDIRTILSHGPLAADDRTTLRDKALYAVDELTGLITAVALVGASQAIRGGKV
;
A
#
# COMPACT_ATOMS: atom_id res chain seq x y z
N MET A 1 1.74 5.61 -1.37
CA MET A 1 0.59 6.46 -1.76
C MET A 1 -0.08 7.06 -0.52
N LEU A 2 -0.38 8.37 -0.48
CA LEU A 2 -0.94 9.02 0.73
C LEU A 2 -2.29 8.41 1.19
N ALA A 3 -3.13 7.99 0.25
CA ALA A 3 -4.41 7.37 0.57
C ALA A 3 -4.25 6.10 1.44
N VAL A 4 -3.21 5.29 1.18
CA VAL A 4 -2.89 4.08 1.95
C VAL A 4 -2.43 4.44 3.35
N GLU A 5 -1.51 5.40 3.50
CA GLU A 5 -1.09 5.88 4.82
C GLU A 5 -2.28 6.35 5.67
N PHE A 6 -3.15 7.20 5.12
CA PHE A 6 -4.32 7.70 5.84
C PHE A 6 -5.28 6.58 6.23
N ALA A 7 -5.55 5.64 5.33
CA ALA A 7 -6.41 4.50 5.62
C ALA A 7 -5.81 3.59 6.70
N MET A 8 -4.49 3.35 6.66
CA MET A 8 -3.78 2.56 7.66
C MET A 8 -3.84 3.21 9.04
N ARG A 9 -3.60 4.53 9.15
CA ARG A 9 -3.76 5.27 10.42
C ARG A 9 -5.18 5.15 10.97
N ALA A 10 -6.21 5.25 10.12
CA ALA A 10 -7.60 5.10 10.53
C ALA A 10 -7.93 3.67 11.01
N TYR A 11 -7.37 2.64 10.39
CA TYR A 11 -7.55 1.26 10.86
C TYR A 11 -6.81 0.98 12.16
N ALA A 12 -5.65 1.61 12.38
CA ALA A 12 -4.96 1.52 13.67
C ALA A 12 -5.87 2.03 14.80
N GLU A 13 -6.47 3.20 14.64
CA GLU A 13 -7.44 3.76 15.60
C GLU A 13 -8.65 2.83 15.78
N HIS A 14 -9.17 2.24 14.70
CA HIS A 14 -10.29 1.31 14.77
C HIS A 14 -9.98 0.05 15.57
N TYR A 15 -8.74 -0.44 15.50
CA TYR A 15 -8.28 -1.64 16.19
C TYR A 15 -7.62 -1.39 17.55
N ASP A 16 -7.63 -0.14 18.04
CA ASP A 16 -6.98 0.28 19.28
C ASP A 16 -5.44 0.03 19.27
N GLU A 17 -4.83 0.26 18.11
CA GLU A 17 -3.40 0.11 17.82
C GLU A 17 -2.71 1.49 17.66
N ASP A 18 -1.37 1.52 17.69
CA ASP A 18 -0.59 2.75 17.46
C ASP A 18 -0.66 3.19 15.97
N PRO A 19 -1.17 4.40 15.66
CA PRO A 19 -1.28 4.89 14.28
C PRO A 19 0.05 5.14 13.58
N GLU A 20 1.13 5.45 14.31
CA GLU A 20 2.42 5.79 13.68
C GLU A 20 3.04 4.62 12.89
N PRO A 21 3.26 3.43 13.47
CA PRO A 21 3.82 2.30 12.72
C PRO A 21 2.88 1.81 11.59
N TRP A 22 1.56 1.94 11.75
CA TRP A 22 0.60 1.63 10.68
C TRP A 22 0.68 2.62 9.52
N GLY A 23 0.75 3.92 9.83
CA GLY A 23 0.94 4.96 8.83
C GLY A 23 2.26 4.80 8.08
N LEU A 24 3.34 4.50 8.80
CA LEU A 24 4.68 4.32 8.23
C LEU A 24 4.70 3.23 7.15
N VAL A 25 4.16 2.04 7.44
CA VAL A 25 4.11 0.95 6.44
C VAL A 25 3.20 1.31 5.26
N GLY A 26 2.07 2.00 5.51
CA GLY A 26 1.19 2.48 4.45
C GLY A 26 1.84 3.54 3.55
N LEU A 27 2.68 4.40 4.11
CA LEU A 27 3.44 5.39 3.35
C LEU A 27 4.50 4.71 2.47
N LEU A 28 5.22 3.74 3.03
CA LEU A 28 6.39 3.11 2.41
C LEU A 28 6.07 1.90 1.52
N HIS A 29 4.86 1.34 1.52
CA HIS A 29 4.59 0.07 0.84
C HIS A 29 5.08 0.01 -0.62
N ASP A 30 4.83 1.08 -1.38
CA ASP A 30 5.17 1.22 -2.81
C ASP A 30 6.50 1.96 -3.08
N PHE A 31 7.35 2.19 -2.08
CA PHE A 31 8.49 3.11 -2.22
C PHE A 31 9.46 2.72 -3.35
N ASP A 32 9.52 1.42 -3.71
CA ASP A 32 10.43 0.89 -4.70
C ASP A 32 9.80 0.69 -6.09
N TRP A 33 8.50 0.97 -6.26
CA TRP A 33 7.80 0.73 -7.54
C TRP A 33 8.49 1.39 -8.74
N GLU A 34 9.02 2.61 -8.58
CA GLU A 34 9.70 3.32 -9.67
C GLU A 34 10.99 2.64 -10.14
N VAL A 35 11.66 1.88 -9.26
CA VAL A 35 12.91 1.16 -9.56
C VAL A 35 12.71 -0.34 -9.77
N HIS A 36 11.61 -0.91 -9.26
CA HIS A 36 11.21 -2.31 -9.40
C HIS A 36 9.75 -2.42 -9.90
N PRO A 37 9.43 -1.99 -11.14
CA PRO A 37 8.05 -1.79 -11.61
C PRO A 37 7.34 -3.07 -12.06
N SER A 38 7.70 -4.23 -11.50
CA SER A 38 7.11 -5.51 -11.86
C SER A 38 6.71 -6.31 -10.62
N LEU A 39 5.65 -7.11 -10.74
CA LEU A 39 5.13 -7.95 -9.65
C LEU A 39 6.10 -9.07 -9.22
N GLU A 40 7.08 -9.40 -10.07
CA GLU A 40 8.13 -10.36 -9.73
C GLU A 40 9.20 -9.74 -8.82
N GLN A 41 9.36 -8.42 -8.91
CA GLN A 41 10.41 -7.68 -8.20
C GLN A 41 9.85 -6.92 -6.99
N HIS A 42 8.78 -6.15 -7.16
CA HIS A 42 8.14 -5.42 -6.08
C HIS A 42 7.15 -6.31 -5.32
N PRO A 43 7.13 -6.27 -3.96
CA PRO A 43 7.99 -5.47 -3.07
C PRO A 43 9.29 -6.18 -2.61
N MET A 44 9.58 -7.38 -3.14
CA MET A 44 10.66 -8.25 -2.67
C MET A 44 12.04 -7.62 -2.78
N ASP A 45 12.33 -6.96 -3.89
CA ASP A 45 13.61 -6.30 -4.18
C ASP A 45 13.78 -4.98 -3.40
N GLY A 46 12.70 -4.39 -2.92
CA GLY A 46 12.70 -3.23 -2.02
C GLY A 46 13.07 -3.59 -0.57
N ALA A 47 12.75 -4.80 -0.10
CA ALA A 47 12.97 -5.17 1.29
C ALA A 47 14.45 -5.07 1.75
N PRO A 48 15.47 -5.52 1.00
CA PRO A 48 16.87 -5.32 1.36
C PRO A 48 17.25 -3.84 1.55
N ILE A 49 16.71 -2.96 0.71
CA ILE A 49 16.97 -1.51 0.78
C ILE A 49 16.43 -0.92 2.09
N LEU A 50 15.24 -1.36 2.52
CA LEU A 50 14.66 -0.92 3.80
C LEU A 50 15.47 -1.44 4.99
N ARG A 51 15.97 -2.69 4.94
CA ARG A 51 16.86 -3.26 5.97
C ARG A 51 18.15 -2.45 6.10
N GLU A 52 18.78 -2.12 4.97
CA GLU A 52 20.00 -1.30 4.94
C GLU A 52 19.79 0.09 5.53
N ARG A 53 18.57 0.63 5.42
CA ARG A 53 18.17 1.92 6.02
C ARG A 53 17.70 1.81 7.48
N GLY A 54 17.72 0.62 8.06
CA GLY A 54 17.43 0.39 9.48
C GLY A 54 15.95 0.29 9.82
N LEU A 55 15.07 0.04 8.84
CA LEU A 55 13.67 -0.26 9.13
C LEU A 55 13.55 -1.63 9.82
N GLY A 56 12.67 -1.76 10.80
CA GLY A 56 12.49 -3.00 11.56
C GLY A 56 11.90 -4.13 10.71
N GLU A 57 12.29 -5.38 10.98
CA GLU A 57 11.79 -6.55 10.23
C GLU A 57 10.28 -6.73 10.32
N GLU A 58 9.65 -6.28 11.41
CA GLU A 58 8.19 -6.33 11.55
C GLU A 58 7.49 -5.44 10.51
N ASP A 59 8.00 -4.23 10.31
CA ASP A 59 7.49 -3.27 9.32
C ASP A 59 7.80 -3.73 7.90
N ILE A 60 8.99 -4.27 7.67
CA ILE A 60 9.36 -4.85 6.38
C ILE A 60 8.47 -6.04 6.05
N ARG A 61 8.19 -6.93 7.01
CA ARG A 61 7.27 -8.06 6.83
C ARG A 61 5.86 -7.58 6.49
N THR A 62 5.37 -6.53 7.16
CA THR A 62 4.07 -5.96 6.82
C THR A 62 4.09 -5.30 5.45
N ILE A 63 5.14 -4.58 5.07
CA ILE A 63 5.31 -4.06 3.71
C ILE A 63 5.26 -5.23 2.73
N LEU A 64 6.04 -6.30 2.90
CA LEU A 64 5.99 -7.46 2.00
C LEU A 64 4.60 -8.10 1.85
N SER A 65 3.69 -7.89 2.80
CA SER A 65 2.35 -8.47 2.79
C SER A 65 1.38 -7.90 1.74
N HIS A 66 1.66 -6.73 1.16
CA HIS A 66 0.85 -6.23 0.04
C HIS A 66 1.21 -6.93 -1.29
N GLY A 67 2.38 -7.56 -1.37
CA GLY A 67 2.82 -8.31 -2.53
C GLY A 67 2.05 -9.62 -2.78
N PRO A 68 2.48 -10.41 -3.78
CA PRO A 68 1.82 -11.65 -4.20
C PRO A 68 2.07 -12.82 -3.21
N LEU A 69 1.57 -12.69 -1.99
CA LEU A 69 1.56 -13.74 -0.97
C LEU A 69 0.25 -14.53 -0.98
N ALA A 70 0.28 -15.80 -0.56
CA ALA A 70 -0.94 -16.55 -0.33
C ALA A 70 -1.77 -15.87 0.78
N ALA A 71 -3.09 -16.02 0.74
CA ALA A 71 -3.97 -15.36 1.72
C ALA A 71 -3.59 -15.72 3.17
N ASP A 72 -3.23 -16.99 3.41
CA ASP A 72 -2.87 -17.50 4.73
C ASP A 72 -1.51 -16.98 5.24
N ASP A 73 -0.67 -16.41 4.37
CA ASP A 73 0.63 -15.84 4.74
C ASP A 73 0.48 -14.44 5.38
N ARG A 74 -0.70 -13.81 5.26
CA ARG A 74 -1.02 -12.54 5.93
C ARG A 74 -1.54 -12.84 7.34
N THR A 75 -0.62 -12.89 8.29
CA THR A 75 -0.90 -13.43 9.63
C THR A 75 -1.43 -12.40 10.63
N THR A 76 -1.08 -11.12 10.50
CA THR A 76 -1.52 -10.06 11.43
C THR A 76 -2.68 -9.23 10.88
N LEU A 77 -3.35 -8.47 11.77
CA LEU A 77 -4.36 -7.49 11.36
C LEU A 77 -3.73 -6.41 10.47
N ARG A 78 -2.52 -5.96 10.78
CA ARG A 78 -1.79 -4.93 10.03
C ARG A 78 -1.51 -5.35 8.59
N ASP A 79 -1.13 -6.62 8.37
CA ASP A 79 -0.88 -7.17 7.03
C ASP A 79 -2.16 -7.21 6.19
N LYS A 80 -3.25 -7.71 6.80
CA LYS A 80 -4.55 -7.81 6.14
C LYS A 80 -5.11 -6.43 5.80
N ALA A 81 -4.95 -5.47 6.71
CA ALA A 81 -5.35 -4.10 6.50
C ALA A 81 -4.56 -3.47 5.35
N LEU A 82 -3.21 -3.58 5.34
CA LEU A 82 -2.39 -3.00 4.29
C LEU A 82 -2.80 -3.51 2.90
N TYR A 83 -2.90 -4.83 2.74
CA TYR A 83 -3.32 -5.42 1.47
C TYR A 83 -4.73 -4.96 1.06
N ALA A 84 -5.68 -4.91 1.99
CA ALA A 84 -7.05 -4.51 1.68
C ALA A 84 -7.16 -3.03 1.28
N VAL A 85 -6.47 -2.13 1.99
CA VAL A 85 -6.55 -0.70 1.71
C VAL A 85 -5.75 -0.31 0.47
N ASP A 86 -4.65 -0.98 0.19
CA ASP A 86 -3.88 -0.80 -1.04
C ASP A 86 -4.78 -1.09 -2.28
N GLU A 87 -5.32 -2.31 -2.37
CA GLU A 87 -6.23 -2.70 -3.47
C GLU A 87 -7.45 -1.78 -3.60
N LEU A 88 -8.08 -1.41 -2.46
CA LEU A 88 -9.26 -0.54 -2.47
C LEU A 88 -8.92 0.87 -2.95
N THR A 89 -7.84 1.46 -2.45
CA THR A 89 -7.44 2.83 -2.82
C THR A 89 -6.89 2.88 -4.25
N GLY A 90 -6.21 1.83 -4.71
CA GLY A 90 -5.81 1.63 -6.10
C GLY A 90 -7.03 1.60 -7.03
N LEU A 91 -8.07 0.81 -6.70
CA LEU A 91 -9.32 0.76 -7.46
C LEU A 91 -10.02 2.13 -7.51
N ILE A 92 -10.17 2.81 -6.36
CA ILE A 92 -10.79 4.14 -6.30
C ILE A 92 -10.02 5.13 -7.18
N THR A 93 -8.69 5.13 -7.10
CA THR A 93 -7.82 6.00 -7.90
C THR A 93 -7.96 5.70 -9.38
N ALA A 94 -7.93 4.43 -9.78
CA ALA A 94 -8.10 4.02 -11.17
C ALA A 94 -9.45 4.46 -11.73
N VAL A 95 -10.55 4.24 -10.99
CA VAL A 95 -11.89 4.65 -11.41
C VAL A 95 -12.00 6.18 -11.51
N ALA A 96 -11.43 6.92 -10.56
CA ALA A 96 -11.42 8.38 -10.59
C ALA A 96 -10.67 8.93 -11.82
N LEU A 97 -9.53 8.32 -12.17
CA LEU A 97 -8.74 8.71 -13.34
C LEU A 97 -9.42 8.34 -14.67
N VAL A 98 -10.03 7.16 -14.77
CA VAL A 98 -10.80 6.76 -15.96
C VAL A 98 -12.00 7.70 -16.16
N GLY A 99 -12.76 7.99 -15.09
CA GLY A 99 -13.87 8.94 -15.13
C GLY A 99 -13.46 10.36 -15.52
N ALA A 100 -12.31 10.84 -15.02
CA ALA A 100 -11.75 12.14 -15.40
C ALA A 100 -11.34 12.19 -16.88
N SER A 101 -10.78 11.11 -17.43
CA SER A 101 -10.41 11.04 -18.86
C SER A 101 -11.63 11.06 -19.80
N GLN A 102 -12.78 10.52 -19.37
CA GLN A 102 -14.02 10.51 -20.14
C GLN A 102 -14.76 11.87 -20.08
N ALA A 103 -14.46 12.72 -19.09
CA ALA A 103 -15.10 14.01 -18.89
C ALA A 103 -14.56 15.16 -19.78
N ILE A 104 -13.64 14.91 -20.73
CA ILE A 104 -12.98 15.98 -21.52
C ILE A 104 -13.33 15.98 -23.03
N ARG A 105 -14.30 15.19 -23.51
CA ARG A 105 -14.71 15.24 -24.94
C ARG A 105 -16.21 15.30 -25.24
N GLY A 106 -17.02 15.94 -24.39
CA GLY A 106 -18.41 16.20 -24.76
C GLY A 106 -19.15 17.13 -23.81
N GLY A 107 -19.09 18.44 -24.06
CA GLY A 107 -19.81 19.44 -23.27
C GLY A 107 -19.97 20.81 -23.91
N LYS A 108 -19.97 20.87 -25.26
CA LYS A 108 -20.62 21.94 -26.04
C LYS A 108 -21.20 21.31 -27.29
N VAL A 109 -22.49 20.97 -27.25
CA VAL A 109 -23.45 21.19 -28.34
C VAL A 109 -24.76 21.56 -27.68
#